data_AF-A0A256K392-F1
#
_entry.id   AF-A0A256K392-F1
#
_cell.length_a   1.000
_cell.length_b   1.000
_cell.length_c   1.000
_cell.angle_alpha   90.00
_cell.angle_beta   90.00
_cell.angle_gamma   90.00
#
_symmetry.space_group_name_H-M   'P 1'
#
loop_
_entity.id
_entity.type
_entity.pdbx_description
1 polymer ?
#
loop_
_entity_poly.entity_id
_entity_poly.type
_entity_poly.pdbx_seq_one_letter_code
_entity_poly.pdbx_strand_id
1 'polypeptide(L)'
;MTHRDARRRFLTASGGLATLALAGCLGDGGTGDQGGMDDGSGMDGDGAMNGDGGADDDEGMDGDGGTDDDETGDDGMAESATVRVRIENVASPDFYPAETPTDGAVWITPGAYAVHEGENPVYELGESASIGLEALAEAGPPTGFEGADGLVDELEASSVVAHSGVYAPADTVADPNDPTGEVPGAPPIAPGGAFEFEVDVSPGHRLSFASMFVPSNDVFVSTEEAGIVLWPEDGDPVDGDVTDAAALFDAGTEPNAEPPGKGPDQAPAQEAPDQGADEGGVVRRLREVDDGHEYPAVGDVVQVTVTPT
;
A
#
# COMPACT_ATOMS: atom_id res chain seq x y z
N MET A 1 -29.87 -1.39 -62.71
CA MET A 1 -31.24 -1.20 -62.18
C MET A 1 -31.13 -1.16 -60.66
N THR A 2 -30.68 -0.08 -60.04
CA THR A 2 -31.41 1.14 -59.58
C THR A 2 -32.59 0.86 -58.64
N HIS A 3 -32.46 1.40 -57.41
CA HIS A 3 -33.42 1.86 -56.38
C HIS A 3 -33.03 1.27 -55.02
N ARG A 4 -32.45 1.98 -54.03
CA ARG A 4 -32.75 3.27 -53.37
C ARG A 4 -34.19 3.38 -52.87
N ASP A 5 -34.35 3.24 -51.55
CA ASP A 5 -35.27 3.96 -50.63
C ASP A 5 -35.08 3.38 -49.21
N ALA A 6 -35.26 4.06 -48.08
CA ALA A 6 -35.31 5.48 -47.72
C ALA A 6 -35.21 5.56 -46.18
N ARG A 7 -34.78 6.72 -45.70
CA ARG A 7 -34.50 7.16 -44.31
C ARG A 7 -35.67 6.99 -43.32
N ARG A 8 -35.35 6.91 -42.03
CA ARG A 8 -36.00 7.70 -40.96
C ARG A 8 -35.06 7.91 -39.76
N ARG A 9 -34.62 9.17 -39.61
CA ARG A 9 -34.08 9.76 -38.37
C ARG A 9 -35.26 10.13 -37.48
N PHE A 10 -35.18 9.88 -36.18
CA PHE A 10 -35.97 10.57 -35.18
C PHE A 10 -35.04 11.47 -34.36
N LEU A 11 -35.25 12.77 -34.51
CA LEU A 11 -34.77 13.82 -33.61
C LEU A 11 -35.87 13.99 -32.56
N THR A 12 -35.52 13.94 -31.29
CA THR A 12 -36.36 14.48 -30.21
C THR A 12 -35.54 15.53 -29.50
N ALA A 13 -35.87 16.79 -29.75
CA ALA A 13 -35.42 17.94 -29.01
C ALA A 13 -36.57 18.41 -28.11
N SER A 14 -36.28 18.62 -26.83
CA SER A 14 -37.15 19.35 -25.92
C SER A 14 -36.26 20.08 -24.92
N GLY A 15 -36.11 21.39 -25.13
CA GLY A 15 -35.72 22.33 -24.06
C GLY A 15 -36.89 22.52 -23.10
N GLY A 16 -36.78 23.23 -21.99
CA GLY A 16 -35.71 23.95 -21.33
C GLY A 16 -36.34 24.60 -20.09
N LEU A 17 -35.55 25.18 -19.18
CA LEU A 17 -35.91 26.36 -18.39
C LEU A 17 -34.72 26.75 -17.50
N ALA A 18 -34.14 27.91 -17.80
CA ALA A 18 -33.23 28.63 -16.92
C ALA A 18 -34.06 29.55 -16.03
N THR A 19 -33.81 29.52 -14.72
CA THR A 19 -34.26 30.55 -13.77
C THR A 19 -33.05 31.26 -13.20
N LEU A 20 -32.85 32.51 -13.64
CA LEU A 20 -32.05 33.50 -12.94
C LEU A 20 -32.87 34.07 -11.77
N ALA A 21 -32.23 34.21 -10.61
CA ALA A 21 -32.61 35.17 -9.58
C ALA A 21 -31.36 35.94 -9.13
N LEU A 22 -31.47 37.27 -9.13
CA LEU A 22 -30.46 38.26 -8.77
C LEU A 22 -30.82 38.91 -7.42
N ALA A 23 -29.77 39.36 -6.72
CA ALA A 23 -29.71 40.35 -5.62
C ALA A 23 -30.10 39.87 -4.20
N GLY A 24 -29.38 40.21 -3.12
CA GLY A 24 -28.19 41.06 -2.95
C GLY A 24 -27.83 41.30 -1.46
N CYS A 25 -26.82 42.15 -1.26
CA CYS A 25 -26.44 42.92 -0.04
C CYS A 25 -25.65 42.16 1.05
N LEU A 26 -24.34 42.41 1.28
CA LEU A 26 -23.65 43.57 1.89
C LEU A 26 -23.36 43.38 3.40
N GLY A 27 -22.07 43.52 3.79
CA GLY A 27 -21.59 43.74 5.17
C GLY A 27 -20.34 42.92 5.49
N ASP A 28 -19.12 43.46 5.30
CA ASP A 28 -18.32 44.18 6.33
C ASP A 28 -17.65 43.17 7.29
N GLY A 29 -16.35 42.89 7.24
CA GLY A 29 -15.26 43.80 7.58
C GLY A 29 -14.56 43.25 8.83
N GLY A 30 -13.33 42.75 8.72
CA GLY A 30 -12.66 42.06 9.83
C GLY A 30 -11.14 41.98 9.66
N THR A 31 -10.47 43.12 9.79
CA THR A 31 -9.02 43.22 10.02
C THR A 31 -8.69 42.80 11.46
N GLY A 32 -7.55 42.14 11.63
CA GLY A 32 -7.06 41.70 12.94
C GLY A 32 -6.64 42.84 13.88
N ASP A 33 -6.38 42.47 15.14
CA ASP A 33 -5.26 42.99 15.91
C ASP A 33 -5.03 42.08 17.14
N GLN A 34 -3.76 42.00 17.50
CA GLN A 34 -3.22 41.29 18.64
C GLN A 34 -3.56 42.02 19.93
N GLY A 35 -3.67 41.29 21.04
CA GLY A 35 -3.69 41.92 22.35
C GLY A 35 -3.73 40.94 23.50
N GLY A 36 -2.76 41.08 24.41
CA GLY A 36 -3.02 40.94 25.84
C GLY A 36 -2.25 39.85 26.57
N MET A 37 -1.16 40.27 27.19
CA MET A 37 -0.45 39.62 28.29
C MET A 37 -1.40 39.29 29.46
N ASP A 38 -1.12 38.22 30.23
CA ASP A 38 -0.87 38.43 31.66
C ASP A 38 -0.11 37.26 32.30
N ASP A 39 0.68 37.65 33.30
CA ASP A 39 1.49 36.84 34.18
C ASP A 39 0.67 36.24 35.34
N GLY A 40 1.22 35.26 36.05
CA GLY A 40 0.51 34.61 37.15
C GLY A 40 1.32 33.53 37.85
N SER A 41 2.00 33.96 38.90
CA SER A 41 2.86 33.27 39.87
C SER A 41 2.28 32.02 40.57
N GLY A 42 3.16 31.04 40.83
CA GLY A 42 3.48 30.59 42.20
C GLY A 42 2.70 29.41 42.79
N MET A 43 3.43 28.37 43.22
CA MET A 43 3.43 27.92 44.63
C MET A 43 4.50 26.84 44.88
N ASP A 44 5.21 27.08 45.97
CA ASP A 44 6.30 26.32 46.58
C ASP A 44 5.87 24.95 47.13
N GLY A 45 6.86 24.08 47.39
CA GLY A 45 6.63 22.80 48.06
C GLY A 45 7.93 22.04 48.36
N ASP A 46 8.75 22.61 49.24
CA ASP A 46 9.98 22.04 49.80
C ASP A 46 9.72 20.76 50.61
N GLY A 47 10.69 19.84 50.64
CA GLY A 47 10.63 18.69 51.55
C GLY A 47 11.78 17.70 51.44
N ALA A 48 13.00 18.13 51.76
CA ALA A 48 14.14 17.24 52.02
C ALA A 48 13.99 16.51 53.38
N MET A 49 14.59 15.31 53.51
CA MET A 49 15.56 14.90 54.55
C MET A 49 15.66 13.36 54.71
N ASN A 50 16.85 12.85 54.36
CA ASN A 50 17.75 11.91 55.07
C ASN A 50 17.23 10.70 55.88
N GLY A 51 17.93 9.57 55.73
CA GLY A 51 17.98 8.49 56.73
C GLY A 51 18.88 7.32 56.33
N ASP A 52 20.12 7.36 56.80
CA ASP A 52 21.20 6.35 56.73
C ASP A 52 20.97 5.17 57.70
N GLY A 53 21.63 4.03 57.42
CA GLY A 53 22.12 3.10 58.45
C GLY A 53 21.52 1.69 58.49
N GLY A 54 22.37 0.68 58.32
CA GLY A 54 22.11 -0.69 58.79
C GLY A 54 22.90 -1.78 58.07
N ALA A 55 24.13 -2.03 58.52
CA ALA A 55 24.87 -3.27 58.27
C ALA A 55 24.58 -4.27 59.40
N ASP A 56 24.60 -5.58 59.12
CA ASP A 56 25.13 -6.62 60.01
C ASP A 56 25.27 -7.96 59.25
N ASP A 57 26.40 -8.61 59.49
CA ASP A 57 26.88 -9.92 59.02
C ASP A 57 26.13 -11.10 59.68
N ASP A 58 26.09 -12.28 59.03
CA ASP A 58 26.41 -13.56 59.70
C ASP A 58 26.73 -14.69 58.70
N GLU A 59 27.53 -15.64 59.19
CA GLU A 59 28.36 -16.62 58.49
C GLU A 59 27.67 -17.94 58.07
N GLY A 60 28.22 -18.58 57.02
CA GLY A 60 28.64 -19.99 57.04
C GLY A 60 27.63 -21.11 56.74
N MET A 61 27.88 -21.86 55.65
CA MET A 61 27.79 -23.34 55.64
C MET A 61 28.41 -23.93 54.36
N ASP A 62 29.46 -24.75 54.53
CA ASP A 62 30.02 -25.63 53.51
C ASP A 62 29.03 -26.75 53.14
N GLY A 63 28.90 -27.07 51.85
CA GLY A 63 28.04 -28.13 51.33
C GLY A 63 28.54 -28.68 49.98
N ASP A 64 29.22 -29.81 50.08
CA ASP A 64 29.70 -30.75 49.06
C ASP A 64 28.79 -31.01 47.84
N GLY A 65 29.43 -31.07 46.65
CA GLY A 65 29.17 -32.12 45.66
C GLY A 65 27.84 -32.11 44.89
N GLY A 66 27.79 -31.31 43.82
CA GLY A 66 26.85 -31.50 42.71
C GLY A 66 27.57 -31.20 41.41
N THR A 67 27.79 -32.21 40.58
CA THR A 67 28.13 -32.02 39.16
C THR A 67 26.81 -31.66 38.51
N ASP A 68 26.45 -30.38 38.57
CA ASP A 68 25.40 -29.86 37.74
C ASP A 68 26.02 -29.75 36.36
N ASP A 69 25.66 -30.70 35.49
CA ASP A 69 25.76 -30.52 34.06
C ASP A 69 25.22 -29.13 33.76
N ASP A 70 26.10 -28.24 33.32
CA ASP A 70 25.73 -27.07 32.54
C ASP A 70 25.07 -27.58 31.24
N GLU A 71 23.84 -28.11 31.35
CA GLU A 71 22.87 -27.96 30.28
C GLU A 71 22.62 -26.45 30.21
N THR A 72 23.51 -25.76 29.50
CA THR A 72 23.18 -24.49 28.86
C THR A 72 21.84 -24.74 28.19
N GLY A 73 20.79 -24.15 28.74
CA GLY A 73 19.54 -23.98 28.03
C GLY A 73 19.92 -23.36 26.70
N ASP A 74 19.93 -24.19 25.66
CA ASP A 74 19.69 -23.75 24.31
C ASP A 74 18.25 -23.25 24.35
N ASP A 75 18.09 -22.03 24.85
CA ASP A 75 16.89 -21.23 24.66
C ASP A 75 16.87 -20.97 23.17
N GLY A 76 16.44 -22.00 22.42
CA GLY A 76 16.59 -22.13 20.99
C GLY A 76 15.99 -20.91 20.33
N MET A 77 16.85 -19.94 20.05
CA MET A 77 16.50 -18.80 19.23
C MET A 77 16.10 -19.40 17.89
N ALA A 78 14.81 -19.29 17.56
CA ALA A 78 14.31 -19.70 16.27
C ALA A 78 15.25 -19.15 15.20
N GLU A 79 15.69 -20.01 14.28
CA GLU A 79 16.62 -19.60 13.23
C GLU A 79 16.02 -18.39 12.50
N SER A 80 16.84 -17.35 12.32
CA SER A 80 16.44 -16.13 11.66
C SER A 80 17.56 -15.59 10.77
N ALA A 81 17.17 -14.89 9.71
CA ALA A 81 18.06 -14.26 8.76
C ALA A 81 17.38 -13.01 8.21
N THR A 82 18.17 -12.02 7.83
CA THR A 82 17.65 -10.87 7.10
C THR A 82 17.74 -11.17 5.60
N VAL A 83 16.66 -10.87 4.88
CA VAL A 83 16.64 -10.92 3.41
C VAL A 83 16.27 -9.54 2.87
N ARG A 84 16.91 -9.14 1.78
CA ARG A 84 16.50 -7.99 0.98
C ARG A 84 15.52 -8.46 -0.09
N VAL A 85 14.35 -7.83 -0.11
CA VAL A 85 13.38 -7.94 -1.19
C VAL A 85 13.54 -6.73 -2.10
N ARG A 86 13.59 -6.98 -3.40
CA ARG A 86 13.60 -5.94 -4.43
C ARG A 86 12.49 -6.15 -5.44
N ILE A 87 11.68 -5.12 -5.65
CA ILE A 87 10.58 -5.09 -6.62
C ILE A 87 10.93 -4.02 -7.65
N GLU A 88 11.32 -4.43 -8.86
CA GLU A 88 11.64 -3.54 -9.97
C GLU A 88 10.50 -3.44 -10.96
N ASN A 89 10.22 -2.22 -11.41
CA ASN A 89 9.37 -2.00 -12.57
C ASN A 89 10.16 -2.29 -13.85
N VAL A 90 9.88 -3.41 -14.50
CA VAL A 90 10.51 -3.85 -15.76
C VAL A 90 9.61 -3.61 -16.97
N ALA A 91 8.54 -2.84 -16.81
CA ALA A 91 7.59 -2.57 -17.88
C ALA A 91 8.21 -1.86 -19.08
N SER A 92 7.60 -2.04 -20.25
CA SER A 92 7.91 -1.20 -21.40
C SER A 92 7.51 0.25 -21.08
N PRO A 93 8.35 1.25 -21.40
CA PRO A 93 8.04 2.66 -21.21
C PRO A 93 7.00 3.19 -22.21
N ASP A 94 6.56 2.35 -23.15
CA ASP A 94 5.70 2.69 -24.29
C ASP A 94 4.60 1.62 -24.51
N PHE A 95 4.18 0.94 -23.45
CA PHE A 95 3.13 -0.08 -23.51
C PHE A 95 1.78 0.54 -23.91
N TYR A 96 1.44 1.68 -23.31
CA TYR A 96 0.24 2.44 -23.63
C TYR A 96 0.52 3.58 -24.61
N PRO A 97 -0.52 4.16 -25.24
CA PRO A 97 -0.36 5.35 -26.07
C PRO A 97 0.27 6.52 -25.31
N ALA A 98 1.16 7.25 -25.97
CA ALA A 98 1.92 8.36 -25.36
C ALA A 98 1.06 9.54 -24.91
N GLU A 99 -0.21 9.61 -25.31
CA GLU A 99 -1.14 10.64 -24.82
C GLU A 99 -1.86 10.28 -23.51
N THR A 100 -1.56 9.11 -22.93
CA THR A 100 -1.98 8.78 -21.57
C THR A 100 -1.28 9.69 -20.56
N PRO A 101 -1.84 9.90 -19.36
CA PRO A 101 -1.21 10.73 -18.33
C PRO A 101 0.18 10.24 -17.87
N THR A 102 0.52 8.97 -18.14
CA THR A 102 1.82 8.36 -17.83
C THR A 102 2.81 8.38 -19.01
N ASP A 103 2.51 9.14 -20.07
CA ASP A 103 3.28 9.21 -21.33
C ASP A 103 3.51 7.83 -21.98
N GLY A 104 2.60 6.88 -21.74
CA GLY A 104 2.64 5.51 -22.29
C GLY A 104 3.29 4.47 -21.38
N ALA A 105 3.89 4.89 -20.26
CA ALA A 105 4.51 3.97 -19.32
C ALA A 105 3.49 3.33 -18.36
N VAL A 106 3.87 2.16 -17.83
CA VAL A 106 3.24 1.60 -16.62
C VAL A 106 4.08 2.01 -15.42
N TRP A 107 3.44 2.56 -14.39
CA TRP A 107 4.10 2.85 -13.12
C TRP A 107 3.57 1.93 -12.02
N ILE A 108 4.40 1.69 -11.00
CA ILE A 108 4.05 0.91 -9.82
C ILE A 108 4.14 1.82 -8.60
N THR A 109 3.07 1.94 -7.82
CA THR A 109 3.06 2.80 -6.62
C THR A 109 3.87 2.17 -5.48
N PRO A 110 4.26 2.94 -4.45
CA PRO A 110 4.56 2.36 -3.15
C PRO A 110 3.47 1.39 -2.71
N GLY A 111 3.82 0.49 -1.80
CA GLY A 111 2.94 -0.58 -1.44
C GLY A 111 3.11 -1.07 -0.02
N ALA A 112 2.27 -2.04 0.34
CA ALA A 112 2.34 -2.74 1.61
C ALA A 112 2.94 -4.13 1.41
N TYR A 113 3.73 -4.60 2.37
CA TYR A 113 4.17 -5.98 2.45
C TYR A 113 3.77 -6.62 3.78
N ALA A 114 3.69 -7.95 3.77
CA ALA A 114 3.56 -8.79 4.94
C ALA A 114 4.50 -9.99 4.86
N VAL A 115 5.23 -10.23 5.94
CA VAL A 115 5.86 -11.51 6.24
C VAL A 115 4.89 -12.29 7.11
N HIS A 116 4.49 -13.47 6.65
CA HIS A 116 3.41 -14.24 7.27
C HIS A 116 3.63 -15.74 7.12
N GLU A 117 2.82 -16.50 7.84
CA GLU A 117 2.61 -17.93 7.59
C GLU A 117 1.27 -18.15 6.90
N GLY A 118 1.12 -19.26 6.17
CA GLY A 118 -0.14 -19.62 5.51
C GLY A 118 -0.43 -18.85 4.22
N GLU A 119 -1.71 -18.50 4.02
CA GLU A 119 -2.23 -17.85 2.80
C GLU A 119 -1.98 -16.34 2.81
N ASN A 120 -2.06 -15.73 1.62
CA ASN A 120 -1.85 -14.30 1.41
C ASN A 120 -2.83 -13.47 2.26
N PRO A 121 -2.35 -12.64 3.20
CA PRO A 121 -3.21 -11.84 4.07
C PRO A 121 -3.70 -10.53 3.43
N VAL A 122 -3.24 -10.20 2.20
CA VAL A 122 -3.62 -8.96 1.50
C VAL A 122 -5.04 -9.04 0.94
N TYR A 123 -5.44 -10.20 0.42
CA TYR A 123 -6.73 -10.42 -0.22
C TYR A 123 -7.15 -11.89 -0.16
N GLU A 124 -8.43 -12.16 -0.40
CA GLU A 124 -8.96 -13.49 -0.69
C GLU A 124 -9.68 -13.47 -2.04
N LEU A 125 -9.40 -14.42 -2.93
CA LEU A 125 -10.04 -14.46 -4.25
C LEU A 125 -11.54 -14.70 -4.13
N GLY A 126 -12.34 -13.88 -4.80
CA GLY A 126 -13.79 -13.98 -4.78
C GLY A 126 -14.45 -13.35 -3.56
N GLU A 127 -13.69 -12.70 -2.68
CA GLU A 127 -14.19 -11.86 -1.59
C GLU A 127 -13.97 -10.37 -1.91
N SER A 128 -14.72 -9.50 -1.23
CA SER A 128 -14.55 -8.05 -1.39
C SER A 128 -13.19 -7.59 -0.86
N ALA A 129 -12.58 -6.61 -1.53
CA ALA A 129 -11.39 -5.94 -1.03
C ALA A 129 -11.65 -5.29 0.33
N SER A 130 -10.61 -5.21 1.17
CA SER A 130 -10.64 -4.39 2.37
C SER A 130 -10.57 -2.90 2.01
N ILE A 131 -10.89 -2.02 2.96
CA ILE A 131 -10.81 -0.56 2.75
C ILE A 131 -9.35 -0.15 2.47
N GLY A 132 -8.39 -0.78 3.17
CA GLY A 132 -6.98 -0.56 2.92
C GLY A 132 -6.53 -0.98 1.52
N LEU A 133 -7.01 -2.13 1.03
CA LEU A 133 -6.70 -2.61 -0.31
C LEU A 133 -7.37 -1.77 -1.40
N GLU A 134 -8.62 -1.36 -1.20
CA GLU A 134 -9.35 -0.42 -2.07
C GLU A 134 -8.56 0.88 -2.24
N ALA A 135 -8.19 1.53 -1.14
CA ALA A 135 -7.40 2.75 -1.16
C ALA A 135 -6.05 2.59 -1.88
N LEU A 136 -5.37 1.46 -1.67
CA LEU A 136 -4.14 1.16 -2.37
C LEU A 136 -4.38 0.97 -3.86
N ALA A 137 -5.38 0.17 -4.26
CA ALA A 137 -5.63 -0.20 -5.64
C ALA A 137 -6.15 0.96 -6.49
N GLU A 138 -6.86 1.93 -5.89
CA GLU A 138 -7.45 3.06 -6.60
C GLU A 138 -6.57 4.32 -6.62
N ALA A 139 -5.78 4.53 -5.57
CA ALA A 139 -5.03 5.77 -5.41
C ALA A 139 -3.53 5.58 -5.21
N GLY A 140 -3.10 4.40 -4.75
CA GLY A 140 -1.69 4.06 -4.54
C GLY A 140 -1.18 4.06 -3.09
N PRO A 141 -1.66 4.93 -2.16
CA PRO A 141 -1.18 4.91 -0.78
C PRO A 141 -1.56 3.62 -0.03
N PRO A 142 -0.58 2.90 0.54
CA PRO A 142 -0.85 1.73 1.40
C PRO A 142 -1.35 2.11 2.80
N THR A 143 -1.43 3.41 3.09
CA THR A 143 -1.87 3.97 4.38
C THR A 143 -3.38 4.26 4.44
N GLY A 144 -4.14 3.89 3.40
CA GLY A 144 -5.59 4.04 3.40
C GLY A 144 -6.09 5.44 3.03
N PHE A 145 -7.42 5.58 3.04
CA PHE A 145 -8.11 6.86 2.87
C PHE A 145 -8.05 7.72 4.13
N GLU A 146 -8.31 9.03 3.99
CA GLU A 146 -8.36 9.95 5.13
C GLU A 146 -9.40 9.49 6.17
N GLY A 147 -8.92 9.14 7.38
CA GLY A 147 -9.77 8.74 8.49
C GLY A 147 -10.20 7.27 8.51
N ALA A 148 -9.62 6.44 7.64
CA ALA A 148 -9.75 4.99 7.66
C ALA A 148 -8.39 4.32 7.94
N ASP A 149 -8.42 3.07 8.40
CA ASP A 149 -7.22 2.24 8.53
C ASP A 149 -6.71 1.85 7.13
N GLY A 150 -5.39 1.86 6.94
CA GLY A 150 -4.76 1.46 5.69
C GLY A 150 -4.46 -0.02 5.61
N LEU A 151 -4.02 -0.48 4.44
CA LEU A 151 -3.65 -1.89 4.24
C LEU A 151 -2.54 -2.33 5.22
N VAL A 152 -1.58 -1.46 5.53
CA VAL A 152 -0.53 -1.79 6.51
C VAL A 152 -1.10 -1.98 7.91
N ASP A 153 -2.06 -1.14 8.32
CA ASP A 153 -2.73 -1.25 9.62
C ASP A 153 -3.56 -2.55 9.71
N GLU A 154 -4.25 -2.90 8.62
CA GLU A 154 -5.01 -4.14 8.50
C GLU A 154 -4.10 -5.38 8.59
N LEU A 155 -2.94 -5.35 7.92
CA LEU A 155 -1.94 -6.41 7.97
C LEU A 155 -1.30 -6.53 9.36
N GLU A 156 -0.98 -5.41 10.02
CA GLU A 156 -0.42 -5.41 11.37
C GLU A 156 -1.42 -5.98 12.41
N ALA A 157 -2.72 -5.74 12.20
CA ALA A 157 -3.76 -6.30 13.06
C ALA A 157 -3.99 -7.81 12.86
N SER A 158 -3.45 -8.40 11.78
CA SER A 158 -3.64 -9.81 11.45
C SER A 158 -2.76 -10.73 12.29
N SER A 159 -3.38 -11.71 12.95
CA SER A 159 -2.65 -12.69 13.79
C SER A 159 -1.74 -13.66 13.03
N VAL A 160 -1.85 -13.75 11.70
CA VAL A 160 -0.98 -14.61 10.87
C VAL A 160 0.24 -13.86 10.32
N VAL A 161 0.29 -12.54 10.51
CA VAL A 161 1.37 -11.68 10.04
C VAL A 161 2.41 -11.53 11.16
N ALA A 162 3.65 -11.88 10.85
CA ALA A 162 4.79 -11.69 11.75
C ALA A 162 5.35 -10.27 11.65
N HIS A 163 5.40 -9.71 10.44
CA HIS A 163 5.84 -8.34 10.19
C HIS A 163 5.11 -7.76 8.99
N SER A 164 4.74 -6.49 9.04
CA SER A 164 4.20 -5.74 7.90
C SER A 164 4.85 -4.36 7.83
N GLY A 165 4.74 -3.74 6.66
CA GLY A 165 5.21 -2.36 6.50
C GLY A 165 4.94 -1.79 5.14
N VAL A 166 5.27 -0.50 5.00
CA VAL A 166 5.28 0.21 3.72
C VAL A 166 6.64 -0.01 3.06
N TYR A 167 6.66 -0.33 1.77
CA TYR A 167 7.82 -0.10 0.91
C TYR A 167 7.56 1.11 0.02
N ALA A 168 8.44 2.08 0.11
CA ALA A 168 8.39 3.35 -0.60
C ALA A 168 9.81 3.73 -1.04
N PRO A 169 9.98 4.56 -2.08
CA PRO A 169 11.29 4.94 -2.56
C PRO A 169 12.00 5.84 -1.53
N ALA A 170 13.31 5.66 -1.39
CA ALA A 170 14.16 6.58 -0.64
C ALA A 170 14.43 7.89 -1.42
N ASP A 171 14.41 7.82 -2.75
CA ASP A 171 14.65 8.92 -3.70
C ASP A 171 13.54 8.94 -4.76
N THR A 172 12.89 10.09 -4.91
CA THR A 172 11.64 10.25 -5.66
C THR A 172 11.85 10.79 -7.08
N VAL A 173 11.09 10.29 -8.06
CA VAL A 173 10.66 11.14 -9.21
C VAL A 173 9.52 12.03 -8.72
N ALA A 174 9.28 13.19 -9.35
CA ALA A 174 8.16 14.05 -8.95
C ALA A 174 6.86 13.23 -8.93
N ASP A 175 6.07 13.35 -7.87
CA ASP A 175 4.78 12.68 -7.77
C ASP A 175 3.88 13.14 -8.92
N PRO A 176 3.51 12.24 -9.85
CA PRO A 176 2.63 12.58 -10.95
C PRO A 176 1.17 12.73 -10.48
N ASN A 177 0.80 12.16 -9.33
CA ASN A 177 -0.48 12.36 -8.65
C ASN A 177 -0.47 13.63 -7.76
N ASP A 178 0.72 14.19 -7.48
CA ASP A 178 0.89 15.39 -6.68
C ASP A 178 2.06 16.28 -7.18
N PRO A 179 1.89 16.96 -8.32
CA PRO A 179 2.88 17.94 -8.81
C PRO A 179 3.03 19.15 -7.87
N THR A 180 2.23 19.24 -6.80
CA THR A 180 2.11 20.35 -5.85
C THR A 180 2.65 20.06 -4.44
N GLY A 181 2.85 18.80 -4.06
CA GLY A 181 3.27 18.40 -2.71
C GLY A 181 2.16 18.45 -1.64
N GLU A 182 0.88 18.48 -2.04
CA GLU A 182 -0.28 18.62 -1.15
C GLU A 182 -0.97 17.29 -0.78
N VAL A 183 -0.76 16.20 -1.52
CA VAL A 183 -1.31 14.86 -1.21
C VAL A 183 -0.20 14.00 -0.59
N PRO A 184 -0.33 13.53 0.66
CA PRO A 184 0.68 12.67 1.26
C PRO A 184 0.75 11.31 0.55
N GLY A 185 1.78 11.11 -0.28
CA GLY A 185 2.09 9.83 -0.90
C GLY A 185 3.53 9.82 -1.40
N ALA A 186 4.20 8.67 -1.31
CA ALA A 186 5.46 8.52 -2.02
C ALA A 186 5.16 8.32 -3.53
N PRO A 187 5.98 8.87 -4.43
CA PRO A 187 5.72 8.76 -5.86
C PRO A 187 5.91 7.33 -6.36
N PRO A 188 5.18 6.95 -7.41
CA PRO A 188 5.36 5.66 -8.06
C PRO A 188 6.72 5.57 -8.77
N ILE A 189 7.17 4.34 -9.02
CA ILE A 189 8.34 4.05 -9.85
C ILE A 189 7.94 3.84 -11.30
N ALA A 190 8.58 4.58 -12.20
CA ALA A 190 8.53 4.35 -13.65
C ALA A 190 9.44 3.17 -14.04
N PRO A 191 9.37 2.69 -15.30
CA PRO A 191 10.25 1.62 -15.79
C PRO A 191 11.73 1.85 -15.51
N GLY A 192 12.39 0.82 -14.98
CA GLY A 192 13.78 0.84 -14.50
C GLY A 192 13.96 1.32 -13.06
N GLY A 193 12.90 1.82 -12.41
CA GLY A 193 12.89 2.09 -10.97
C GLY A 193 12.64 0.81 -10.15
N ALA A 194 13.02 0.83 -8.86
CA ALA A 194 12.78 -0.29 -7.97
C ALA A 194 12.58 0.16 -6.52
N PHE A 195 11.81 -0.65 -5.78
CA PHE A 195 11.75 -0.60 -4.32
C PHE A 195 12.65 -1.68 -3.73
N GLU A 196 13.36 -1.35 -2.66
CA GLU A 196 14.17 -2.29 -1.89
C GLU A 196 13.86 -2.12 -0.40
N PHE A 197 13.67 -3.24 0.28
CA PHE A 197 13.47 -3.27 1.73
C PHE A 197 14.04 -4.57 2.31
N GLU A 198 14.40 -4.52 3.59
CA GLU A 198 14.93 -5.67 4.32
C GLU A 198 13.88 -6.17 5.31
N VAL A 199 13.77 -7.48 5.43
CA VAL A 199 12.88 -8.14 6.39
C VAL A 199 13.62 -9.26 7.11
N ASP A 200 13.34 -9.40 8.40
CA ASP A 200 13.78 -10.54 9.18
C ASP A 200 12.81 -11.72 8.98
N VAL A 201 13.37 -12.88 8.63
CA VAL A 201 12.62 -14.09 8.29
C VAL A 201 13.11 -15.29 9.07
N SER A 202 12.20 -16.23 9.29
CA SER A 202 12.46 -17.55 9.88
C SER A 202 11.94 -18.65 8.97
N PRO A 203 12.39 -19.91 9.14
CA PRO A 203 11.87 -21.05 8.38
C PRO A 203 10.33 -21.09 8.38
N GLY A 204 9.73 -21.26 7.21
CA GLY A 204 8.28 -21.26 6.99
C GLY A 204 7.70 -19.90 6.59
N HIS A 205 8.43 -18.79 6.77
CA HIS A 205 7.95 -17.46 6.41
C HIS A 205 7.75 -17.29 4.91
N ARG A 206 6.68 -16.58 4.57
CA ARG A 206 6.28 -16.18 3.23
C ARG A 206 6.18 -14.66 3.14
N LEU A 207 6.33 -14.13 1.93
CA LEU A 207 6.07 -12.75 1.57
C LEU A 207 4.76 -12.67 0.81
N SER A 208 3.93 -11.70 1.19
CA SER A 208 2.91 -11.12 0.32
C SER A 208 3.11 -9.62 0.23
N PHE A 209 2.76 -9.03 -0.91
CA PHE A 209 2.83 -7.58 -1.11
C PHE A 209 1.69 -7.11 -2.02
N ALA A 210 1.37 -5.82 -1.99
CA ALA A 210 0.53 -5.17 -2.99
C ALA A 210 1.05 -3.79 -3.37
N SER A 211 0.94 -3.46 -4.66
CA SER A 211 1.16 -2.12 -5.24
C SER A 211 0.14 -1.87 -6.34
N MET A 212 -0.33 -0.63 -6.46
CA MET A 212 -1.20 -0.23 -7.58
C MET A 212 -0.44 -0.34 -8.91
N PHE A 213 -1.13 -0.82 -9.93
CA PHE A 213 -0.76 -0.72 -11.33
C PHE A 213 -1.31 0.60 -11.88
N VAL A 214 -0.43 1.48 -12.38
CA VAL A 214 -0.84 2.78 -12.92
C VAL A 214 -0.51 2.85 -14.42
N PRO A 215 -1.43 3.32 -15.27
CA PRO A 215 -2.80 3.76 -14.94
C PRO A 215 -3.80 2.60 -14.86
N SER A 216 -4.72 2.67 -13.89
CA SER A 216 -5.90 1.79 -13.79
C SER A 216 -6.95 2.38 -12.85
N ASN A 217 -8.15 1.79 -12.82
CA ASN A 217 -9.20 2.08 -11.83
C ASN A 217 -8.83 1.42 -10.50
N ASP A 218 -8.63 0.10 -10.49
CA ASP A 218 -8.40 -0.65 -9.25
C ASP A 218 -7.49 -1.88 -9.44
N VAL A 219 -6.58 -1.82 -10.41
CA VAL A 219 -5.66 -2.92 -10.72
C VAL A 219 -4.43 -2.83 -9.82
N PHE A 220 -4.03 -3.96 -9.25
CA PHE A 220 -2.84 -4.06 -8.41
C PHE A 220 -1.98 -5.28 -8.75
N VAL A 221 -0.68 -5.15 -8.49
CA VAL A 221 0.28 -6.26 -8.51
C VAL A 221 0.31 -6.85 -7.11
N SER A 222 0.20 -8.18 -6.99
CA SER A 222 0.38 -8.88 -5.73
C SER A 222 0.97 -10.28 -5.93
N THR A 223 1.30 -10.94 -4.84
CA THR A 223 1.60 -12.38 -4.84
C THR A 223 0.33 -13.20 -5.06
N GLU A 224 0.50 -14.41 -5.60
CA GLU A 224 -0.56 -15.43 -5.63
C GLU A 224 -1.01 -15.80 -4.19
N GLU A 225 -2.14 -16.51 -4.08
CA GLU A 225 -2.79 -16.89 -2.81
C GLU A 225 -1.84 -17.58 -1.80
N ALA A 226 -0.83 -18.28 -2.28
CA ALA A 226 0.15 -18.99 -1.44
C ALA A 226 1.29 -18.08 -0.91
N GLY A 227 1.42 -16.84 -1.39
CA GLY A 227 2.58 -15.99 -1.16
C GLY A 227 3.88 -16.54 -1.77
N ILE A 228 4.95 -15.75 -1.69
CA ILE A 228 6.32 -16.16 -2.04
C ILE A 228 6.95 -16.82 -0.82
N VAL A 229 7.47 -18.04 -0.94
CA VAL A 229 8.28 -18.64 0.14
C VAL A 229 9.58 -17.85 0.29
N LEU A 230 9.84 -17.26 1.46
CA LEU A 230 11.11 -16.59 1.76
C LEU A 230 12.12 -17.56 2.38
N TRP A 231 11.65 -18.49 3.20
CA TRP A 231 12.48 -19.54 3.78
C TRP A 231 11.68 -20.85 3.87
N PRO A 232 12.05 -21.92 3.14
CA PRO A 232 11.41 -23.23 3.29
C PRO A 232 11.61 -23.81 4.70
N GLU A 233 10.69 -24.66 5.18
CA GLU A 233 10.83 -25.33 6.49
C GLU A 233 12.12 -26.15 6.59
N ASP A 234 12.51 -26.77 5.47
CA ASP A 234 13.76 -27.51 5.32
C ASP A 234 14.65 -26.80 4.30
N GLY A 235 15.64 -26.03 4.76
CA GLY A 235 16.66 -25.44 3.87
C GLY A 235 17.19 -24.08 4.34
N ASP A 236 17.77 -23.36 3.38
CA ASP A 236 18.29 -22.00 3.55
C ASP A 236 17.28 -20.97 3.01
N PRO A 237 17.38 -19.68 3.40
CA PRO A 237 16.58 -18.61 2.80
C PRO A 237 16.71 -18.57 1.27
N VAL A 238 15.63 -18.19 0.59
CA VAL A 238 15.59 -18.09 -0.87
C VAL A 238 16.53 -16.98 -1.37
N ASP A 239 17.29 -17.29 -2.42
CA ASP A 239 18.16 -16.35 -3.14
C ASP A 239 17.88 -16.45 -4.64
N GLY A 240 17.27 -15.42 -5.22
CA GLY A 240 17.01 -15.34 -6.65
C GLY A 240 15.71 -14.63 -7.04
N ASP A 241 15.34 -14.83 -8.31
CA ASP A 241 14.11 -14.31 -8.92
C ASP A 241 12.91 -15.18 -8.51
N VAL A 242 11.88 -14.52 -7.98
CA VAL A 242 10.64 -15.13 -7.47
C VAL A 242 9.39 -14.56 -8.15
N THR A 243 9.56 -13.89 -9.30
CA THR A 243 8.50 -13.19 -10.04
C THR A 243 7.34 -14.11 -10.45
N ASP A 244 7.60 -15.40 -10.68
CA ASP A 244 6.59 -16.39 -11.08
C ASP A 244 5.47 -16.59 -10.03
N ALA A 245 5.66 -16.10 -8.80
CA ALA A 245 4.67 -16.13 -7.74
C ALA A 245 3.87 -14.81 -7.60
N ALA A 246 4.06 -13.85 -8.51
CA ALA A 246 3.27 -12.63 -8.61
C ALA A 246 2.24 -12.71 -9.74
N ALA A 247 1.18 -11.93 -9.63
CA ALA A 247 0.17 -11.74 -10.66
C ALA A 247 -0.45 -10.33 -10.58
N LEU A 248 -1.24 -9.98 -11.62
CA LEU A 248 -2.10 -8.81 -11.60
C LEU A 248 -3.51 -9.20 -11.16
N PHE A 249 -4.11 -8.33 -10.36
CA PHE A 249 -5.42 -8.50 -9.78
C PHE A 249 -6.26 -7.24 -9.98
N ASP A 250 -7.56 -7.43 -10.03
CA ASP A 250 -8.61 -6.41 -10.05
C ASP A 250 -9.27 -6.45 -8.66
N ALA A 251 -9.32 -5.31 -7.96
CA ALA A 251 -9.87 -5.27 -6.61
C ALA A 251 -11.40 -5.46 -6.58
N GLY A 252 -12.06 -5.13 -7.69
CA GLY A 252 -13.50 -5.18 -7.86
C GLY A 252 -14.20 -4.03 -7.14
N THR A 253 -13.50 -2.94 -6.86
CA THR A 253 -14.02 -1.78 -6.13
C THR A 253 -14.54 -0.71 -7.11
N GLU A 254 -13.89 -0.55 -8.26
CA GLU A 254 -14.34 0.34 -9.35
C GLU A 254 -14.44 -0.40 -10.70
N PRO A 255 -15.46 -0.12 -11.54
CA PRO A 255 -15.52 -0.68 -12.88
C PRO A 255 -14.39 -0.15 -13.76
N ASN A 256 -13.73 -1.06 -14.48
CA ASN A 256 -12.82 -0.74 -15.60
C ASN A 256 -13.60 -0.19 -16.82
N ALA A 257 -14.28 0.95 -16.67
CA ALA A 257 -15.21 1.50 -17.65
C ALA A 257 -14.50 2.05 -18.90
N GLU A 258 -13.28 2.56 -18.73
CA GLU A 258 -12.42 3.06 -19.80
C GLU A 258 -11.07 2.33 -19.81
N PRO A 259 -10.38 2.26 -20.97
CA PRO A 259 -9.06 1.63 -21.04
C PRO A 259 -8.05 2.32 -20.11
N PRO A 260 -7.03 1.60 -19.60
CA PRO A 260 -5.93 2.17 -18.84
C PRO A 260 -5.39 3.50 -19.42
N GLY A 261 -5.40 4.53 -18.58
CA GLY A 261 -4.92 5.87 -18.92
C GLY A 261 -5.92 6.71 -19.73
N LYS A 262 -7.20 6.32 -19.76
CA LYS A 262 -8.32 7.08 -20.34
C LYS A 262 -9.37 7.36 -19.27
N GLY A 263 -10.03 8.51 -19.42
CA GLY A 263 -11.05 8.95 -18.47
C GLY A 263 -10.45 9.67 -17.27
N PRO A 264 -11.31 10.24 -16.41
CA PRO A 264 -10.89 10.98 -15.22
C PRO A 264 -10.78 10.11 -13.97
N ASP A 265 -11.28 8.88 -13.98
CA ASP A 265 -11.48 8.04 -12.78
C ASP A 265 -10.33 7.05 -12.57
N GLN A 266 -9.13 7.37 -13.06
CA GLN A 266 -7.95 6.51 -12.91
C GLN A 266 -6.77 7.38 -12.52
N ALA A 267 -5.89 6.91 -11.64
CA ALA A 267 -4.66 7.62 -11.36
C ALA A 267 -3.78 7.66 -12.63
N PRO A 268 -3.09 8.78 -12.92
CA PRO A 268 -2.99 10.03 -12.17
C PRO A 268 -4.03 11.09 -12.56
N ALA A 269 -5.09 10.74 -13.29
CA ALA A 269 -6.07 11.68 -13.82
C ALA A 269 -7.15 12.11 -12.80
N GLN A 270 -7.36 11.32 -11.75
CA GLN A 270 -8.38 11.59 -10.72
C GLN A 270 -8.06 12.81 -9.84
N GLU A 271 -9.10 13.53 -9.44
CA GLU A 271 -9.03 14.69 -8.54
C GLU A 271 -9.09 14.28 -7.06
N ALA A 272 -9.54 13.06 -6.75
CA ALA A 272 -9.63 12.51 -5.40
C ALA A 272 -9.31 11.00 -5.39
N PRO A 273 -8.84 10.44 -4.26
CA PRO A 273 -8.51 9.02 -4.13
C PRO A 273 -9.65 8.04 -4.44
N ASP A 274 -10.89 8.41 -4.09
CA ASP A 274 -12.12 7.60 -4.21
C ASP A 274 -13.09 8.39 -5.12
N GLN A 275 -12.77 8.45 -6.43
CA GLN A 275 -13.51 9.28 -7.38
C GLN A 275 -14.48 8.48 -8.25
N GLY A 276 -14.09 7.27 -8.66
CA GLY A 276 -14.87 6.46 -9.58
C GLY A 276 -16.16 5.95 -8.95
N ALA A 277 -16.87 5.12 -9.71
CA ALA A 277 -18.14 4.57 -9.25
C ALA A 277 -17.89 3.22 -8.57
N ASP A 278 -18.58 2.92 -7.48
CA ASP A 278 -18.49 1.58 -6.87
C ASP A 278 -18.97 0.47 -7.83
N GLU A 279 -18.15 -0.58 -8.01
CA GLU A 279 -18.54 -1.85 -8.65
C GLU A 279 -19.25 -2.78 -7.66
N GLY A 280 -18.83 -2.76 -6.38
CA GLY A 280 -19.30 -3.70 -5.36
C GLY A 280 -18.97 -5.17 -5.73
N GLY A 281 -17.86 -5.35 -6.44
CA GLY A 281 -17.33 -6.61 -6.90
C GLY A 281 -16.47 -7.30 -5.85
N VAL A 282 -15.57 -8.14 -6.35
CA VAL A 282 -14.69 -9.00 -5.55
C VAL A 282 -13.33 -9.08 -6.22
N VAL A 283 -12.31 -9.41 -5.43
CA VAL A 283 -10.94 -9.55 -5.93
C VAL A 283 -10.86 -10.71 -6.91
N ARG A 284 -10.29 -10.45 -8.09
CA ARG A 284 -10.14 -11.43 -9.17
C ARG A 284 -8.73 -11.36 -9.76
N ARG A 285 -8.22 -12.48 -10.27
CA ARG A 285 -7.05 -12.43 -11.15
C ARG A 285 -7.43 -11.61 -12.39
N LEU A 286 -6.62 -10.62 -12.74
CA LEU A 286 -6.94 -9.69 -13.84
C LEU A 286 -7.14 -10.41 -15.18
N ARG A 287 -6.37 -11.47 -15.43
CA ARG A 287 -6.51 -12.31 -16.64
C ARG A 287 -7.88 -13.02 -16.78
N GLU A 288 -8.66 -13.06 -15.71
CA GLU A 288 -10.00 -13.68 -15.66
C GLU A 288 -11.11 -12.62 -15.78
N VAL A 289 -10.75 -11.33 -15.77
CA VAL A 289 -11.62 -10.19 -16.04
C VAL A 289 -11.74 -10.02 -17.56
N ASP A 290 -12.98 -9.97 -18.07
CA ASP A 290 -13.30 -9.81 -19.50
C ASP A 290 -13.87 -8.40 -19.74
N ASP A 291 -13.08 -7.39 -19.42
CA ASP A 291 -13.41 -5.97 -19.61
C ASP A 291 -13.11 -5.45 -21.03
N GLY A 292 -12.31 -6.21 -21.79
CA GLY A 292 -11.91 -5.89 -23.15
C GLY A 292 -10.71 -4.97 -23.28
N HIS A 293 -10.00 -4.69 -22.18
CA HIS A 293 -8.77 -3.90 -22.17
C HIS A 293 -7.52 -4.78 -22.32
N GLU A 294 -6.40 -4.14 -22.63
CA GLU A 294 -5.12 -4.81 -22.80
C GLU A 294 -4.20 -4.48 -21.61
N TYR A 295 -3.68 -5.54 -20.99
CA TYR A 295 -2.75 -5.45 -19.86
C TYR A 295 -1.49 -6.27 -20.17
N PRO A 296 -0.30 -5.80 -19.75
CA PRO A 296 0.93 -6.58 -19.86
C PRO A 296 0.87 -7.82 -18.95
N ALA A 297 1.64 -8.86 -19.27
CA ALA A 297 1.82 -9.96 -18.33
C ALA A 297 2.62 -9.46 -17.11
N VAL A 298 2.37 -10.01 -15.92
CA VAL A 298 3.03 -9.56 -14.68
C VAL A 298 4.56 -9.59 -14.75
N GLY A 299 5.16 -10.58 -15.42
CA GLY A 299 6.61 -10.67 -15.62
C GLY A 299 7.17 -9.65 -16.63
N ASP A 300 6.30 -9.00 -17.40
CA ASP A 300 6.61 -7.82 -18.22
C ASP A 300 6.26 -6.51 -17.47
N VAL A 301 5.91 -6.56 -16.18
CA VAL A 301 5.61 -5.38 -15.35
C VAL A 301 6.58 -5.27 -14.19
N VAL A 302 6.72 -6.33 -13.40
CA VAL A 302 7.63 -6.36 -12.26
C VAL A 302 8.62 -7.50 -12.34
N GLN A 303 9.80 -7.29 -11.76
CA GLN A 303 10.70 -8.35 -11.36
C GLN A 303 10.87 -8.32 -9.84
N VAL A 304 10.61 -9.45 -9.19
CA VAL A 304 10.76 -9.61 -7.73
C VAL A 304 11.97 -10.50 -7.45
N THR A 305 12.94 -9.99 -6.71
CA THR A 305 14.13 -10.75 -6.30
C THR A 305 14.31 -10.73 -4.79
N VAL A 306 14.71 -11.86 -4.22
CA VAL A 306 15.07 -12.02 -2.81
C VAL A 306 16.55 -12.33 -2.72
N THR A 307 17.26 -11.72 -1.76
CA THR A 307 18.68 -11.97 -1.52
C THR A 307 18.97 -11.98 -0.01
N PRO A 308 19.53 -13.05 0.55
CA PRO A 308 20.01 -13.06 1.94
C PRO A 308 21.13 -12.03 2.15
N THR A 309 21.12 -11.32 3.28
CA THR A 309 22.06 -10.21 3.58
C THR A 309 22.96 -10.47 4.78
#